data_AF-A0AA43C399-F1
#
_entry.id   AF-A0AA43C399-F1
#
_cell.length_a   1.000
_cell.length_b   1.000
_cell.length_c   1.000
_cell.angle_alpha   90.00
_cell.angle_beta   90.00
_cell.angle_gamma   90.00
#
_symmetry.space_group_name_H-M   'P 1'
#
loop_
_entity.id
_entity.type
_entity.pdbx_description
1 polymer ?
#
loop_
_entity_poly.entity_id
_entity_poly.type
_entity_poly.pdbx_seq_one_letter_code
_entity_poly.pdbx_strand_id
1 'polypeptide(L)'
;MWQRTTSAILLGACLWPAGAAAASAPRLFEVAPGETPFGPGAEAARRVEVKTGLVLAGVPRLHLDLPDGLEFEARRSGLDRRGIDSATWSGNLAGSRDSQVILSITRGVLSGWIHSRFGDYEIRPLSDGDSVVSRIELDDLPGCGPALMPAFEPQVPEEPAAPPTAADGPGRIDVLVLYTPQARDLAGGELMIQSRAQLMVDTANVVFANSQMSARLNLVHTALAPFGDTGGGESDLDTLRTDPQVAALRNEHAADLVALLVRHNGLCGIAYVPNVIGPGFAPWAYSVTASPCVTSFAHEIGHNFGFHHDPANAPGPTDVTFPWAYGHIVANDFRTIMAYPDPCGSCEEILHFSNPRVEWDGRPTGIEDQRDNARVGAVSAPVTARFRISGLLFADDFESGSFLSWFSVRGGLATRQPGLRGSALALDLPLTGSPARRFLAHRLAPPGDGVEVGFLINANNADLGGAEVALLEFFGKGQRHLTVTVRQIDGAYWLTLYAKANDDAYQEVGRTPLRAEITEDIEVIWRRASAEGALDGYVRLVKNGGPRGTLRHLDNDARLVREIRLGLPGGTAGAPPGTSLVVDDYRAALSLP
;
A
#
# COMPACT_ATOMS: atom_id res chain seq x y z
N MET A 1 -28.12 -47.26 69.70
CA MET A 1 -26.70 -47.67 69.83
C MET A 1 -26.13 -47.76 68.44
N TRP A 2 -25.01 -47.07 68.21
CA TRP A 2 -24.49 -46.68 66.90
C TRP A 2 -24.05 -47.84 66.02
N GLN A 3 -24.32 -47.78 64.70
CA GLN A 3 -23.43 -48.34 63.69
C GLN A 3 -23.42 -47.43 62.46
N ARG A 4 -22.22 -46.96 62.12
CA ARG A 4 -21.89 -46.01 61.06
C ARG A 4 -21.96 -46.70 59.70
N THR A 5 -22.67 -46.10 58.75
CA THR A 5 -22.62 -46.46 57.32
C THR A 5 -21.48 -45.71 56.64
N THR A 6 -20.48 -46.45 56.16
CA THR A 6 -19.42 -45.96 55.27
C THR A 6 -19.91 -46.00 53.81
N SER A 7 -20.03 -44.81 53.19
CA SER A 7 -20.22 -44.68 51.74
C SER A 7 -18.87 -44.79 51.04
N ALA A 8 -18.73 -45.75 50.12
CA ALA A 8 -17.59 -45.89 49.24
C ALA A 8 -17.70 -44.91 48.06
N ILE A 9 -16.65 -44.11 47.84
CA ILE A 9 -16.53 -43.21 46.69
C ILE A 9 -16.00 -44.04 45.50
N LEU A 10 -16.83 -44.16 44.45
CA LEU A 10 -16.44 -44.70 43.15
C LEU A 10 -15.63 -43.64 42.40
N LEU A 11 -14.32 -43.87 42.25
CA LEU A 11 -13.45 -43.16 41.30
C LEU A 11 -13.76 -43.67 39.89
N GLY A 12 -14.55 -42.90 39.14
CA GLY A 12 -14.75 -43.10 37.70
C GLY A 12 -13.47 -42.75 36.95
N ALA A 13 -12.88 -43.73 36.27
CA ALA A 13 -11.79 -43.50 35.32
C ALA A 13 -12.34 -42.74 34.10
N CYS A 14 -12.02 -41.45 33.99
CA CYS A 14 -12.16 -40.72 32.74
C CYS A 14 -11.13 -41.25 31.74
N LEU A 15 -11.56 -42.12 30.83
CA LEU A 15 -10.85 -42.43 29.60
C LEU A 15 -10.82 -41.17 28.73
N TRP A 16 -9.69 -40.46 28.71
CA TRP A 16 -9.41 -39.49 27.65
C TRP A 16 -9.34 -40.24 26.31
N PRO A 17 -10.03 -39.77 25.25
CA PRO A 17 -9.82 -40.33 23.94
C PRO A 17 -8.37 -40.07 23.52
N ALA A 18 -7.71 -41.13 23.06
CA ALA A 18 -6.39 -41.09 22.46
C ALA A 18 -6.35 -40.03 21.35
N GLY A 19 -5.26 -39.26 21.32
CA GLY A 19 -5.10 -38.09 20.46
C GLY A 19 -5.38 -38.38 18.99
N ALA A 20 -6.13 -37.47 18.36
CA ALA A 20 -6.15 -37.37 16.91
C ALA A 20 -4.70 -37.14 16.44
N ALA A 21 -4.18 -38.05 15.64
CA ALA A 21 -2.92 -37.84 14.93
C ALA A 21 -3.05 -36.51 14.15
N ALA A 22 -2.15 -35.56 14.40
CA ALA A 22 -2.13 -34.32 13.66
C ALA A 22 -1.97 -34.65 12.17
N ALA A 23 -2.95 -34.28 11.34
CA ALA A 23 -2.88 -34.48 9.90
C ALA A 23 -1.59 -33.85 9.35
N SER A 24 -0.90 -34.57 8.46
CA SER A 24 0.30 -34.08 7.78
C SER A 24 -0.01 -32.82 6.98
N ALA A 25 0.93 -31.87 6.92
CA ALA A 25 0.76 -30.67 6.11
C ALA A 25 0.57 -31.04 4.63
N PRO A 26 -0.40 -30.44 3.91
CA PRO A 26 -0.60 -30.72 2.49
C PRO A 26 0.60 -30.22 1.66
N ARG A 27 1.00 -31.01 0.65
CA ARG A 27 2.07 -30.65 -0.29
C ARG A 27 1.63 -29.50 -1.19
N LEU A 28 2.46 -28.46 -1.31
CA LEU A 28 2.16 -27.30 -2.15
C LEU A 28 2.21 -27.63 -3.64
N PHE A 29 3.12 -28.53 -4.03
CA PHE A 29 3.33 -28.87 -5.42
C PHE A 29 3.57 -30.36 -5.62
N GLU A 30 3.26 -30.84 -6.82
CA GLU A 30 3.54 -32.20 -7.29
C GLU A 30 4.45 -32.14 -8.52
N VAL A 31 5.27 -33.16 -8.73
CA VAL A 31 6.18 -33.20 -9.88
C VAL A 31 5.37 -33.26 -11.18
N ALA A 32 5.60 -32.30 -12.07
CA ALA A 32 4.95 -32.26 -13.38
C ALA A 32 5.87 -32.87 -14.46
N PRO A 33 5.31 -33.60 -15.44
CA PRO A 33 6.08 -34.11 -16.57
C PRO A 33 6.52 -32.97 -17.51
N GLY A 34 7.60 -33.19 -18.27
CA GLY A 34 8.05 -32.27 -19.31
C GLY A 34 9.44 -31.68 -19.07
N GLU A 35 9.87 -30.84 -20.00
CA GLU A 35 11.16 -30.15 -19.90
C GLU A 35 11.12 -29.12 -18.76
N THR A 36 12.19 -29.10 -17.96
CA THR A 36 12.37 -28.14 -16.86
C THR A 36 13.25 -26.99 -17.33
N PRO A 37 12.68 -25.82 -17.66
CA PRO A 37 13.48 -24.69 -18.11
C PRO A 37 14.25 -24.07 -16.93
N PHE A 38 15.56 -23.95 -17.07
CA PHE A 38 16.42 -23.24 -16.13
C PHE A 38 16.31 -21.72 -16.33
N GLY A 39 16.24 -20.98 -15.23
CA GLY A 39 16.30 -19.52 -15.24
C GLY A 39 17.72 -19.02 -14.93
N PRO A 40 17.97 -17.70 -15.07
CA PRO A 40 19.20 -17.09 -14.59
C PRO A 40 19.44 -17.37 -13.10
N GLY A 41 20.69 -17.70 -12.74
CA GLY A 41 21.09 -18.04 -11.36
C GLY A 41 20.58 -19.40 -10.85
N ALA A 42 19.88 -20.20 -11.66
CA ALA A 42 19.34 -21.49 -11.21
C ALA A 42 20.41 -22.59 -11.20
N GLU A 43 20.73 -23.14 -10.03
CA GLU A 43 21.66 -24.28 -9.87
C GLU A 43 20.94 -25.64 -9.98
N ALA A 44 19.71 -25.69 -9.50
CA ALA A 44 18.84 -26.86 -9.54
C ALA A 44 17.41 -26.39 -9.81
N ALA A 45 16.66 -27.14 -10.62
CA ALA A 45 15.29 -26.79 -10.96
C ALA A 45 14.42 -28.03 -11.06
N ARG A 46 13.12 -27.87 -10.76
CA ARG A 46 12.12 -28.92 -10.91
C ARG A 46 10.81 -28.32 -11.43
N ARG A 47 10.29 -28.90 -12.50
CA ARG A 47 8.95 -28.59 -13.01
C ARG A 47 7.88 -29.21 -12.12
N VAL A 48 6.86 -28.42 -11.78
CA VAL A 48 5.82 -28.81 -10.83
C VAL A 48 4.44 -28.27 -11.21
N GLU A 49 3.41 -28.98 -10.78
CA GLU A 49 2.04 -28.46 -10.71
C GLU A 49 1.82 -27.86 -9.31
N VAL A 50 1.34 -26.61 -9.25
CA VAL A 50 1.17 -25.89 -7.98
C VAL A 50 -0.29 -25.89 -7.54
N LYS A 51 -0.55 -26.31 -6.30
CA LYS A 51 -1.90 -26.32 -5.71
C LYS A 51 -2.28 -24.96 -5.14
N THR A 52 -2.53 -24.00 -6.03
CA THR A 52 -2.87 -22.60 -5.68
C THR A 52 -4.07 -22.47 -4.75
N GLY A 53 -5.03 -23.41 -4.81
CA GLY A 53 -6.16 -23.49 -3.89
C GLY A 53 -5.77 -23.61 -2.41
N LEU A 54 -4.63 -24.22 -2.08
CA LEU A 54 -4.13 -24.30 -0.68
C LEU A 54 -3.70 -22.92 -0.16
N VAL A 55 -3.02 -22.16 -1.02
CA VAL A 55 -2.57 -20.79 -0.72
C VAL A 55 -3.78 -19.86 -0.59
N LEU A 56 -4.72 -19.92 -1.54
CA LEU A 56 -5.98 -19.16 -1.50
C LEU A 56 -6.87 -19.55 -0.31
N ALA A 57 -6.90 -20.82 0.10
CA ALA A 57 -7.61 -21.23 1.32
C ALA A 57 -6.92 -20.72 2.60
N GLY A 58 -5.66 -20.32 2.50
CA GLY A 58 -4.87 -19.89 3.65
C GLY A 58 -4.65 -21.05 4.62
N VAL A 59 -4.22 -22.21 4.12
CA VAL A 59 -3.89 -23.32 5.02
C VAL A 59 -2.78 -22.91 5.99
N PRO A 60 -2.82 -23.37 7.26
CA PRO A 60 -1.86 -22.94 8.28
C PRO A 60 -0.47 -23.53 8.08
N ARG A 61 -0.36 -24.65 7.36
CA ARG A 61 0.88 -25.36 7.10
C ARG A 61 0.92 -25.88 5.66
N LEU A 62 2.09 -25.86 5.04
CA LEU A 62 2.37 -26.39 3.72
C LEU A 62 3.61 -27.28 3.78
N HIS A 63 3.66 -28.33 2.99
CA HIS A 63 4.88 -29.12 2.77
C HIS A 63 5.51 -28.73 1.43
N LEU A 64 6.82 -28.49 1.43
CA LEU A 64 7.61 -28.00 0.31
C LEU A 64 8.72 -29.02 -0.03
N ASP A 65 8.69 -29.53 -1.26
CA ASP A 65 9.65 -30.50 -1.83
C ASP A 65 10.64 -29.83 -2.79
N LEU A 66 11.76 -29.32 -2.27
CA LEU A 66 12.67 -28.47 -3.02
C LEU A 66 13.49 -29.25 -4.07
N PRO A 67 13.98 -28.56 -5.13
CA PRO A 67 14.62 -29.22 -6.28
C PRO A 67 15.92 -29.96 -5.92
N ASP A 68 16.61 -29.55 -4.86
CA ASP A 68 17.83 -30.16 -4.30
C ASP A 68 17.56 -31.37 -3.39
N GLY A 69 16.29 -31.76 -3.21
CA GLY A 69 15.89 -32.89 -2.38
C GLY A 69 15.64 -32.53 -0.92
N LEU A 70 15.74 -31.25 -0.53
CA LEU A 70 15.34 -30.81 0.80
C LEU A 70 13.81 -30.76 0.92
N GLU A 71 13.29 -31.18 2.06
CA GLU A 71 11.87 -31.13 2.38
C GLU A 71 11.65 -30.25 3.61
N PHE A 72 10.69 -29.33 3.53
CA PHE A 72 10.35 -28.45 4.65
C PHE A 72 8.84 -28.37 4.89
N GLU A 73 8.44 -28.24 6.16
CA GLU A 73 7.10 -27.76 6.53
C GLU A 73 7.15 -26.24 6.67
N ALA A 74 6.42 -25.49 5.84
CA ALA A 74 6.25 -24.05 6.02
C ALA A 74 5.02 -23.76 6.90
N ARG A 75 5.14 -22.82 7.82
CA ARG A 75 4.08 -22.38 8.74
C ARG A 75 3.65 -20.96 8.43
N ARG A 76 2.35 -20.74 8.24
CA ARG A 76 1.82 -19.43 7.88
C ARG A 76 1.95 -18.45 9.04
N SER A 77 2.50 -17.28 8.77
CA SER A 77 2.50 -16.11 9.65
C SER A 77 1.57 -15.01 9.16
N GLY A 78 1.27 -14.94 7.86
CA GLY A 78 0.39 -13.93 7.27
C GLY A 78 -0.44 -14.42 6.08
N LEU A 79 -1.57 -13.74 5.86
CA LEU A 79 -2.38 -13.88 4.66
C LEU A 79 -2.97 -12.52 4.30
N ASP A 80 -2.58 -11.99 3.15
CA ASP A 80 -3.18 -10.79 2.56
C ASP A 80 -4.06 -11.20 1.36
N ARG A 81 -5.30 -10.69 1.29
CA ARG A 81 -6.24 -11.02 0.21
C ARG A 81 -6.55 -9.77 -0.60
N ARG A 82 -6.15 -9.79 -1.87
CA ARG A 82 -6.40 -8.70 -2.84
C ARG A 82 -7.65 -8.96 -3.70
N GLY A 83 -8.05 -10.22 -3.85
CA GLY A 83 -9.20 -10.64 -4.64
C GLY A 83 -9.55 -12.10 -4.43
N ILE A 84 -10.55 -12.59 -5.17
CA ILE A 84 -10.99 -14.00 -5.10
C ILE A 84 -9.90 -14.98 -5.57
N ASP A 85 -9.09 -14.55 -6.52
CA ASP A 85 -8.01 -15.29 -7.18
C ASP A 85 -6.65 -14.61 -6.98
N SER A 86 -6.54 -13.72 -5.98
CA SER A 86 -5.34 -12.90 -5.75
C SER A 86 -5.09 -12.72 -4.27
N ALA A 87 -3.96 -13.25 -3.78
CA ALA A 87 -3.61 -13.26 -2.36
C ALA A 87 -2.11 -13.47 -2.15
N THR A 88 -1.59 -13.11 -0.98
CA THR A 88 -0.22 -13.43 -0.58
C THR A 88 -0.24 -14.19 0.73
N TRP A 89 0.35 -15.39 0.70
CA TRP A 89 0.60 -16.19 1.88
C TRP A 89 2.05 -15.97 2.29
N SER A 90 2.29 -15.61 3.55
CA SER A 90 3.62 -15.48 4.10
C SER A 90 3.80 -16.41 5.30
N GLY A 91 5.02 -16.89 5.49
CA GLY A 91 5.34 -17.86 6.54
C GLY A 91 6.83 -18.07 6.72
N ASN A 92 7.18 -19.03 7.56
CA ASN A 92 8.56 -19.41 7.86
C ASN A 92 8.67 -20.94 7.80
N LEU A 93 9.85 -21.46 7.46
CA LEU A 93 10.14 -22.89 7.50
C LEU A 93 10.19 -23.38 8.96
N ALA A 94 9.53 -24.49 9.26
CA ALA A 94 9.51 -25.09 10.58
C ALA A 94 10.94 -25.46 11.01
N GLY A 95 11.33 -25.05 12.21
CA GLY A 95 12.69 -25.26 12.71
C GLY A 95 13.72 -24.23 12.22
N SER A 96 13.33 -23.26 11.38
CA SER A 96 14.18 -22.16 10.94
C SER A 96 13.47 -20.83 11.20
N ARG A 97 13.81 -20.15 12.30
CA ARG A 97 13.26 -18.82 12.60
C ARG A 97 13.75 -17.77 11.59
N ASP A 98 14.89 -18.05 10.97
CA ASP A 98 15.62 -17.19 10.05
C ASP A 98 15.30 -17.61 8.60
N SER A 99 14.02 -17.78 8.29
CA SER A 99 13.57 -18.15 6.94
C SER A 99 12.29 -17.44 6.59
N GLN A 100 12.06 -17.22 5.31
CA GLN A 100 10.86 -16.53 4.84
C GLN A 100 10.31 -17.25 3.62
N VAL A 101 9.02 -17.56 3.65
CA VAL A 101 8.26 -18.08 2.52
C VAL A 101 7.24 -17.04 2.12
N ILE A 102 7.22 -16.67 0.84
CA ILE A 102 6.31 -15.68 0.25
C ILE A 102 5.70 -16.33 -0.99
N LEU A 103 4.39 -16.54 -0.99
CA LEU A 103 3.65 -17.13 -2.09
C LEU A 103 2.60 -16.13 -2.54
N SER A 104 2.82 -15.49 -3.69
CA SER A 104 1.94 -14.47 -4.24
C SER A 104 1.14 -15.02 -5.41
N ILE A 105 -0.18 -14.93 -5.31
CA ILE A 105 -1.11 -15.27 -6.37
C ILE A 105 -1.64 -13.98 -6.98
N THR A 106 -1.57 -13.92 -8.32
CA THR A 106 -2.13 -12.85 -9.14
C THR A 106 -2.98 -13.48 -10.23
N ARG A 107 -4.29 -13.23 -10.22
CA ARG A 107 -5.25 -13.76 -11.19
C ARG A 107 -5.13 -15.29 -11.38
N GLY A 108 -5.01 -16.02 -10.27
CA GLY A 108 -4.89 -17.47 -10.23
C GLY A 108 -3.49 -18.05 -10.44
N VAL A 109 -2.50 -17.23 -10.83
CA VAL A 109 -1.12 -17.67 -11.10
C VAL A 109 -0.21 -17.36 -9.90
N LEU A 110 0.55 -18.36 -9.45
CA LEU A 110 1.45 -18.25 -8.32
C LEU A 110 2.89 -17.95 -8.76
N SER A 111 3.47 -16.90 -8.17
CA SER A 111 4.92 -16.68 -8.09
C SER A 111 5.34 -16.75 -6.62
N GLY A 112 6.52 -17.31 -6.33
CA GLY A 112 6.97 -17.50 -4.96
C GLY A 112 8.46 -17.24 -4.75
N TRP A 113 8.80 -16.82 -3.54
CA TRP A 113 10.17 -16.66 -3.05
C TRP A 113 10.30 -17.35 -1.70
N ILE A 114 11.34 -18.17 -1.55
CA ILE A 114 11.69 -18.87 -0.31
C ILE A 114 13.13 -18.52 0.02
N HIS A 115 13.34 -17.84 1.13
CA HIS A 115 14.65 -17.47 1.63
C HIS A 115 14.98 -18.27 2.89
N SER A 116 16.20 -18.79 2.98
CA SER A 116 16.72 -19.46 4.17
C SER A 116 18.24 -19.62 4.12
N ARG A 117 18.84 -19.90 5.28
CA ARG A 117 20.25 -20.33 5.38
C ARG A 117 20.66 -21.56 4.55
N PHE A 118 19.70 -22.33 4.03
CA PHE A 118 19.96 -23.52 3.21
C PHE A 118 20.01 -23.19 1.71
N GLY A 119 19.56 -21.99 1.34
CA GLY A 119 19.49 -21.49 -0.01
C GLY A 119 18.22 -20.67 -0.25
N ASP A 120 18.27 -19.93 -1.35
CA ASP A 120 17.13 -19.21 -1.91
C ASP A 120 16.46 -20.04 -3.00
N TYR A 121 15.12 -19.97 -3.04
CA TYR A 121 14.33 -20.68 -4.04
C TYR A 121 13.26 -19.79 -4.62
N GLU A 122 13.10 -19.91 -5.93
CA GLU A 122 12.07 -19.21 -6.68
C GLU A 122 11.05 -20.20 -7.23
N ILE A 123 9.77 -19.85 -7.13
CA ILE A 123 8.68 -20.52 -7.84
C ILE A 123 8.22 -19.60 -8.96
N ARG A 124 8.47 -20.00 -10.20
CA ARG A 124 8.12 -19.23 -11.39
C ARG A 124 7.03 -19.95 -12.21
N PRO A 125 5.92 -19.28 -12.52
CA PRO A 125 4.88 -19.86 -13.37
C PRO A 125 5.34 -19.98 -14.83
N LEU A 126 4.85 -20.99 -15.52
CA LEU A 126 5.01 -21.22 -16.95
C LEU A 126 3.73 -20.89 -17.71
N SER A 127 3.85 -20.62 -19.01
CA SER A 127 2.72 -20.26 -19.87
C SER A 127 1.74 -21.41 -20.16
N ASP A 128 2.15 -22.64 -19.91
CA ASP A 128 1.34 -23.86 -20.08
C ASP A 128 0.58 -24.27 -18.81
N GLY A 129 0.70 -23.49 -17.72
CA GLY A 129 -0.04 -23.69 -16.48
C GLY A 129 0.76 -24.37 -15.35
N ASP A 130 1.90 -24.98 -15.67
CA ASP A 130 2.83 -25.51 -14.67
C ASP A 130 3.67 -24.39 -14.04
N SER A 131 4.58 -24.76 -13.14
CA SER A 131 5.60 -23.88 -12.60
C SER A 131 6.96 -24.57 -12.56
N VAL A 132 8.00 -23.80 -12.35
CA VAL A 132 9.34 -24.30 -12.01
C VAL A 132 9.71 -23.80 -10.63
N VAL A 133 10.18 -24.72 -9.79
CA VAL A 133 10.86 -24.38 -8.53
C VAL A 133 12.35 -24.50 -8.78
N SER A 134 13.08 -23.40 -8.60
CA SER A 134 14.52 -23.34 -8.80
C SER A 134 15.23 -22.98 -7.49
N ARG A 135 16.37 -23.60 -7.21
CA ARG A 135 17.35 -23.11 -6.25
C ARG A 135 18.18 -22.03 -6.95
N ILE A 136 18.27 -20.85 -6.34
CA ILE A 136 18.93 -19.67 -6.90
C ILE A 136 20.23 -19.42 -6.15
N GLU A 137 21.31 -19.26 -6.89
CA GLU A 137 22.56 -18.70 -6.37
C GLU A 137 22.53 -17.19 -6.60
N LEU A 138 22.42 -16.42 -5.52
CA LEU A 138 22.29 -14.96 -5.59
C LEU A 138 23.60 -14.31 -6.03
N ASP A 139 24.76 -14.89 -5.67
CA ASP A 139 26.08 -14.35 -6.03
C ASP A 139 26.39 -14.53 -7.53
N ASP A 140 25.66 -15.41 -8.23
CA ASP A 140 25.73 -15.58 -9.69
C ASP A 140 24.89 -14.53 -10.45
N LEU A 141 24.08 -13.73 -9.75
CA LEU A 141 23.33 -12.62 -10.34
C LEU A 141 24.17 -11.34 -10.33
N PRO A 142 23.98 -10.42 -11.30
CA PRO A 142 24.73 -9.16 -11.32
C PRO A 142 24.48 -8.30 -10.08
N GLY A 143 25.47 -7.49 -9.70
CA GLY A 143 25.29 -6.50 -8.63
C GLY A 143 24.31 -5.37 -8.99
N CYS A 144 23.98 -4.54 -8.01
CA CYS A 144 23.30 -3.26 -8.21
C CYS A 144 24.23 -2.23 -8.88
N GLY A 145 23.65 -1.31 -9.64
CA GLY A 145 24.33 -0.13 -10.18
C GLY A 145 24.63 0.94 -9.13
N PRO A 146 25.26 2.06 -9.54
CA PRO A 146 25.45 3.19 -8.64
C PRO A 146 24.11 3.85 -8.28
N ALA A 147 23.96 4.25 -7.01
CA ALA A 147 22.83 5.06 -6.60
C ALA A 147 22.96 6.49 -7.19
N LEU A 148 22.01 6.90 -8.03
CA LEU A 148 22.12 8.17 -8.74
C LEU A 148 21.50 9.31 -7.92
N MET A 149 22.35 10.22 -7.43
CA MET A 149 21.89 11.45 -6.78
C MET A 149 21.57 12.52 -7.82
N PRO A 150 20.30 12.95 -7.97
CA PRO A 150 19.98 14.03 -8.89
C PRO A 150 20.49 15.37 -8.36
N ALA A 151 21.07 16.18 -9.24
CA ALA A 151 21.40 17.57 -8.94
C ALA A 151 20.11 18.40 -8.94
N PHE A 152 19.56 18.68 -7.76
CA PHE A 152 18.52 19.70 -7.59
C PHE A 152 18.92 20.63 -6.45
N GLU A 153 18.67 21.94 -6.63
CA GLU A 153 18.86 22.87 -5.52
C GLU A 153 17.89 22.48 -4.39
N PRO A 154 18.37 22.27 -3.15
CA PRO A 154 17.48 22.06 -2.04
C PRO A 154 16.58 23.28 -1.95
N GLN A 155 15.30 23.10 -2.27
CA GLN A 155 14.30 24.08 -1.92
C GLN A 155 14.31 24.12 -0.39
N VAL A 156 15.00 25.10 0.18
CA VAL A 156 15.03 25.34 1.63
C VAL A 156 13.56 25.44 2.06
N PRO A 157 13.05 24.50 2.87
CA PRO A 157 11.75 24.70 3.48
C PRO A 157 11.88 25.96 4.33
N GLU A 158 11.08 26.98 4.03
CA GLU A 158 10.88 28.07 4.99
C GLU A 158 10.17 27.41 6.19
N GLU A 159 10.99 27.07 7.19
CA GLU A 159 10.66 26.31 8.40
C GLU A 159 10.65 24.76 8.25
N PRO A 160 11.34 24.01 9.14
CA PRO A 160 11.27 22.56 9.14
C PRO A 160 9.83 22.14 9.49
N ALA A 161 9.22 21.31 8.64
CA ALA A 161 7.99 20.62 9.04
C ALA A 161 8.25 19.91 10.37
N ALA A 162 7.36 20.12 11.35
CA ALA A 162 7.43 19.46 12.65
C ALA A 162 7.61 17.94 12.46
N PRO A 163 8.38 17.26 13.34
CA PRO A 163 8.59 15.82 13.21
C PRO A 163 7.25 15.08 13.16
N PRO A 164 7.14 14.03 12.33
CA PRO A 164 5.89 13.30 12.16
C PRO A 164 5.41 12.79 13.52
N THR A 165 4.23 13.22 13.95
CA THR A 165 3.59 12.64 15.13
C THR A 165 3.13 11.24 14.79
N ALA A 166 3.28 10.30 15.73
CA ALA A 166 2.91 8.87 15.63
C ALA A 166 1.41 8.57 15.37
N ALA A 167 0.63 9.55 14.89
CA ALA A 167 -0.77 9.44 14.50
C ALA A 167 -0.98 9.18 12.99
N ASP A 168 0.09 9.13 12.19
CA ASP A 168 0.04 8.74 10.79
C ASP A 168 -0.23 7.23 10.69
N GLY A 169 -1.39 6.85 10.14
CA GLY A 169 -1.69 5.46 9.80
C GLY A 169 -0.62 4.87 8.85
N PRO A 170 -0.53 3.54 8.70
CA PRO A 170 0.57 2.90 7.96
C PRO A 170 0.75 3.54 6.57
N GLY A 171 1.97 4.02 6.31
CA GLY A 171 2.35 4.74 5.10
C GLY A 171 2.22 3.87 3.85
N ARG A 172 1.00 3.78 3.33
CA ARG A 172 0.67 3.11 2.08
C ARG A 172 1.18 3.96 0.93
N ILE A 173 2.14 3.44 0.20
CA ILE A 173 2.84 4.10 -0.90
C ILE A 173 2.42 3.41 -2.19
N ASP A 174 1.80 4.14 -3.09
CA ASP A 174 1.27 3.59 -4.33
C ASP A 174 2.41 3.45 -5.36
N VAL A 175 2.61 2.25 -5.91
CA VAL A 175 3.66 1.95 -6.89
C VAL A 175 3.07 1.48 -8.22
N LEU A 176 3.52 2.09 -9.31
CA LEU A 176 3.29 1.65 -10.68
C LEU A 176 4.49 0.81 -11.11
N VAL A 177 4.25 -0.43 -11.56
CA VAL A 177 5.32 -1.29 -12.08
C VAL A 177 5.14 -1.47 -13.58
N LEU A 178 6.05 -0.92 -14.36
CA LEU A 178 6.13 -1.13 -15.79
C LEU A 178 7.04 -2.32 -16.10
N TYR A 179 6.88 -2.93 -17.27
CA TYR A 179 7.79 -3.96 -17.76
C TYR A 179 8.04 -3.80 -19.26
N THR A 180 9.26 -4.10 -19.70
CA THR A 180 9.59 -4.08 -21.14
C THR A 180 9.03 -5.29 -21.87
N PRO A 181 8.88 -5.24 -23.21
CA PRO A 181 8.55 -6.41 -24.01
C PRO A 181 9.51 -7.59 -23.76
N GLN A 182 10.81 -7.32 -23.61
CA GLN A 182 11.82 -8.34 -23.36
C GLN A 182 11.66 -8.99 -21.98
N ALA A 183 11.31 -8.22 -20.94
CA ALA A 183 11.01 -8.75 -19.62
C ALA A 183 9.75 -9.64 -19.63
N ARG A 184 8.70 -9.19 -20.34
CA ARG A 184 7.47 -9.97 -20.55
C ARG A 184 7.77 -11.30 -21.22
N ASP A 185 8.55 -11.29 -22.29
CA ASP A 185 8.88 -12.48 -23.08
C ASP A 185 9.73 -13.46 -22.26
N LEU A 186 10.69 -12.96 -21.46
CA LEU A 186 11.47 -13.78 -20.53
C LEU A 186 10.59 -14.43 -19.45
N ALA A 187 9.62 -13.70 -18.91
CA ALA A 187 8.70 -14.23 -17.90
C ALA A 187 7.73 -15.28 -18.48
N GLY A 188 7.60 -15.36 -19.80
CA GLY A 188 6.68 -16.28 -20.47
C GLY A 188 5.32 -15.67 -20.81
N GLY A 189 5.14 -14.35 -20.70
CA GLY A 189 3.94 -13.63 -21.09
C GLY A 189 3.45 -12.60 -20.07
N GLU A 190 2.38 -11.90 -20.41
CA GLU A 190 1.87 -10.76 -19.65
C GLU A 190 1.43 -11.12 -18.22
N LEU A 191 0.65 -12.19 -18.05
CA LEU A 191 0.20 -12.62 -16.73
C LEU A 191 1.37 -13.03 -15.83
N MET A 192 2.40 -13.65 -16.40
CA MET A 192 3.56 -14.15 -15.67
C MET A 192 4.45 -13.00 -15.17
N ILE A 193 4.70 -11.98 -16.01
CA ILE A 193 5.46 -10.80 -15.56
C ILE A 193 4.67 -9.97 -14.53
N GLN A 194 3.34 -9.90 -14.65
CA GLN A 194 2.50 -9.22 -13.64
C GLN A 194 2.45 -9.99 -12.31
N SER A 195 2.38 -11.32 -12.34
CA SER A 195 2.50 -12.16 -11.14
C SER A 195 3.86 -11.94 -10.46
N ARG A 196 4.93 -11.86 -11.25
CA ARG A 196 6.28 -11.56 -10.75
C ARG A 196 6.41 -10.16 -10.16
N ALA A 197 5.86 -9.14 -10.80
CA ALA A 197 5.82 -7.78 -10.27
C ALA A 197 5.11 -7.73 -8.90
N GLN A 198 4.00 -8.46 -8.74
CA GLN A 198 3.32 -8.56 -7.45
C GLN A 198 4.18 -9.28 -6.41
N LEU A 199 4.87 -10.38 -6.76
CA LEU A 199 5.81 -11.06 -5.86
C LEU A 199 6.92 -10.11 -5.37
N MET A 200 7.49 -9.29 -6.26
CA MET A 200 8.53 -8.31 -5.89
C MET A 200 8.00 -7.26 -4.90
N VAL A 201 6.79 -6.72 -5.14
CA VAL A 201 6.13 -5.78 -4.22
C VAL A 201 5.83 -6.44 -2.87
N ASP A 202 5.37 -7.69 -2.87
CA ASP A 202 5.09 -8.44 -1.64
C ASP A 202 6.37 -8.76 -0.86
N THR A 203 7.45 -9.08 -1.58
CA THR A 203 8.77 -9.30 -0.99
C THR A 203 9.29 -8.04 -0.33
N ALA A 204 9.21 -6.89 -1.00
CA ALA A 204 9.55 -5.60 -0.39
C ALA A 204 8.71 -5.29 0.86
N ASN A 205 7.41 -5.60 0.85
CA ASN A 205 6.54 -5.45 2.02
C ASN A 205 6.94 -6.36 3.19
N VAL A 206 7.43 -7.57 2.92
CA VAL A 206 7.98 -8.46 3.95
C VAL A 206 9.28 -7.89 4.50
N VAL A 207 10.18 -7.38 3.65
CA VAL A 207 11.41 -6.71 4.09
C VAL A 207 11.10 -5.51 5.00
N PHE A 208 10.12 -4.67 4.63
CA PHE A 208 9.67 -3.57 5.49
C PHE A 208 9.13 -4.06 6.83
N ALA A 209 8.35 -5.13 6.83
CA ALA A 209 7.79 -5.70 8.06
C ALA A 209 8.88 -6.28 8.98
N ASN A 210 9.79 -7.07 8.42
CA ASN A 210 10.95 -7.65 9.10
C ASN A 210 11.84 -6.55 9.74
N SER A 211 11.95 -5.41 9.07
CA SER A 211 12.74 -4.26 9.52
C SER A 211 12.00 -3.33 10.50
N GLN A 212 10.80 -3.70 10.96
CA GLN A 212 9.91 -2.88 11.79
C GLN A 212 9.59 -1.49 11.20
N MET A 213 9.55 -1.38 9.88
CA MET A 213 9.15 -0.15 9.20
C MET A 213 7.63 -0.09 9.06
N SER A 214 7.05 1.11 9.12
CA SER A 214 5.62 1.35 8.91
C SER A 214 5.22 1.46 7.43
N ALA A 215 6.18 1.68 6.54
CA ALA A 215 5.99 1.80 5.11
C ALA A 215 5.42 0.50 4.51
N ARG A 216 4.42 0.60 3.65
CA ARG A 216 3.88 -0.53 2.88
C ARG A 216 3.60 -0.10 1.45
N LEU A 217 4.07 -0.86 0.48
CA LEU A 217 3.78 -0.64 -0.93
C LEU A 217 2.41 -1.19 -1.29
N ASN A 218 1.75 -0.49 -2.19
CA ASN A 218 0.56 -0.96 -2.87
C ASN A 218 0.77 -0.90 -4.38
N LEU A 219 0.75 -2.05 -5.04
CA LEU A 219 0.78 -2.12 -6.50
C LEU A 219 -0.55 -1.59 -7.06
N VAL A 220 -0.53 -0.38 -7.62
CA VAL A 220 -1.74 0.25 -8.17
C VAL A 220 -2.02 -0.17 -9.60
N HIS A 221 -0.97 -0.44 -10.37
CA HIS A 221 -1.10 -0.86 -11.75
C HIS A 221 0.18 -1.51 -12.27
N THR A 222 0.03 -2.34 -13.29
CA THR A 222 1.11 -2.92 -14.08
C THR A 222 0.85 -2.71 -15.55
N ALA A 223 1.82 -2.23 -16.32
CA ALA A 223 1.65 -2.01 -17.76
C ALA A 223 2.94 -2.30 -18.56
N LEU A 224 2.75 -2.57 -19.85
CA LEU A 224 3.86 -2.66 -20.81
C LEU A 224 4.45 -1.26 -21.01
N ALA A 225 5.77 -1.15 -20.88
CA ALA A 225 6.47 0.09 -21.20
C ALA A 225 6.37 0.39 -22.71
N PRO A 226 6.30 1.68 -23.11
CA PRO A 226 6.22 2.07 -24.52
C PRO A 226 7.55 1.94 -25.26
N PHE A 227 8.59 1.48 -24.57
CA PHE A 227 9.94 1.25 -25.05
C PHE A 227 10.43 -0.14 -24.62
N GLY A 228 11.49 -0.62 -25.27
CA GLY A 228 12.19 -1.85 -24.88
C GLY A 228 13.41 -1.58 -24.00
N ASP A 229 14.06 -2.66 -23.55
CA ASP A 229 15.38 -2.58 -22.90
C ASP A 229 16.35 -1.78 -23.78
N THR A 230 17.01 -0.77 -23.22
CA THR A 230 18.06 0.01 -23.90
C THR A 230 19.41 -0.73 -23.89
N GLY A 231 19.56 -1.68 -22.96
CA GLY A 231 20.79 -2.46 -22.76
C GLY A 231 21.72 -1.90 -21.68
N GLY A 232 21.35 -0.80 -21.00
CA GLY A 232 22.11 -0.26 -19.86
C GLY A 232 21.20 0.38 -18.81
N GLY A 233 21.45 0.10 -17.53
CA GLY A 233 20.58 0.51 -16.43
C GLY A 233 20.35 2.02 -16.32
N GLU A 234 21.38 2.84 -16.45
CA GLU A 234 21.23 4.30 -16.40
C GLU A 234 20.36 4.83 -17.55
N SER A 235 20.52 4.27 -18.75
CA SER A 235 19.71 4.63 -19.93
C SER A 235 18.26 4.18 -19.79
N ASP A 236 18.02 2.98 -19.25
CA ASP A 236 16.66 2.51 -18.93
C ASP A 236 15.98 3.42 -17.90
N LEU A 237 16.71 3.82 -16.85
CA LEU A 237 16.21 4.66 -15.77
C LEU A 237 15.91 6.10 -16.24
N ASP A 238 16.77 6.69 -17.07
CA ASP A 238 16.52 8.00 -17.65
C ASP A 238 15.36 7.99 -18.67
N THR A 239 15.29 6.95 -19.50
CA THR A 239 14.17 6.74 -20.43
C THR A 239 12.85 6.62 -19.67
N LEU A 240 12.82 5.79 -18.61
CA LEU A 240 11.65 5.61 -17.75
C LEU A 240 11.18 6.93 -17.12
N ARG A 241 12.11 7.74 -16.59
CA ARG A 241 11.78 9.00 -15.92
C ARG A 241 11.26 10.07 -16.88
N THR A 242 11.82 10.12 -18.10
CA THR A 242 11.56 11.20 -19.06
C THR A 242 10.44 10.90 -20.06
N ASP A 243 10.00 9.64 -20.15
CA ASP A 243 8.95 9.24 -21.09
C ASP A 243 7.57 9.85 -20.72
N PRO A 244 6.90 10.55 -21.66
CA PRO A 244 5.63 11.23 -21.38
C PRO A 244 4.46 10.26 -21.19
N GLN A 245 4.48 9.06 -21.77
CA GLN A 245 3.44 8.05 -21.56
C GLN A 245 3.59 7.39 -20.20
N VAL A 246 4.83 7.18 -19.74
CA VAL A 246 5.09 6.76 -18.35
C VAL A 246 4.61 7.82 -17.37
N ALA A 247 4.88 9.10 -17.63
CA ALA A 247 4.37 10.19 -16.81
C ALA A 247 2.83 10.23 -16.78
N ALA A 248 2.17 9.98 -17.92
CA ALA A 248 0.72 9.88 -18.00
C ALA A 248 0.17 8.70 -17.16
N LEU A 249 0.74 7.50 -17.29
CA LEU A 249 0.36 6.32 -16.50
C LEU A 249 0.58 6.54 -15.01
N ARG A 250 1.71 7.14 -14.62
CA ARG A 250 1.99 7.49 -13.22
C ARG A 250 0.92 8.42 -12.67
N ASN A 251 0.47 9.40 -13.44
CA ASN A 251 -0.57 10.35 -13.03
C ASN A 251 -1.97 9.71 -13.02
N GLU A 252 -2.29 8.87 -14.01
CA GLU A 252 -3.55 8.14 -14.12
C GLU A 252 -3.79 7.25 -12.91
N HIS A 253 -2.76 6.51 -12.49
CA HIS A 253 -2.83 5.60 -11.34
C HIS A 253 -2.38 6.25 -10.03
N ALA A 254 -2.00 7.52 -10.08
CA ALA A 254 -1.49 8.30 -8.96
C ALA A 254 -0.39 7.57 -8.15
N ALA A 255 0.57 7.00 -8.87
CA ALA A 255 1.65 6.25 -8.28
C ALA A 255 2.72 7.19 -7.71
N ASP A 256 2.97 7.07 -6.40
CA ASP A 256 4.04 7.76 -5.70
C ASP A 256 5.41 7.35 -6.24
N LEU A 257 5.59 6.06 -6.54
CA LEU A 257 6.81 5.47 -7.09
C LEU A 257 6.53 4.83 -8.45
N VAL A 258 7.54 4.82 -9.33
CA VAL A 258 7.51 4.07 -10.60
C VAL A 258 8.70 3.14 -10.67
N ALA A 259 8.47 1.85 -10.90
CA ALA A 259 9.52 0.87 -11.11
C ALA A 259 9.39 0.27 -12.51
N LEU A 260 10.51 -0.08 -13.14
CA LEU A 260 10.57 -0.78 -14.42
C LEU A 260 11.23 -2.15 -14.25
N LEU A 261 10.58 -3.19 -14.77
CA LEU A 261 11.18 -4.51 -14.93
C LEU A 261 11.76 -4.68 -16.33
N VAL A 262 13.06 -4.96 -16.40
CA VAL A 262 13.79 -5.25 -17.65
C VAL A 262 14.19 -6.71 -17.71
N ARG A 263 14.54 -7.25 -18.88
CA ARG A 263 14.96 -8.65 -18.98
C ARG A 263 16.25 -8.89 -18.20
N HIS A 264 17.27 -8.10 -18.51
CA HIS A 264 18.61 -8.08 -17.91
C HIS A 264 19.45 -7.01 -18.63
N ASN A 265 20.02 -6.05 -17.92
CA ASN A 265 20.80 -4.93 -18.49
C ASN A 265 22.23 -4.82 -17.95
N GLY A 266 22.77 -5.93 -17.43
CA GLY A 266 24.12 -5.99 -16.85
C GLY A 266 24.17 -5.63 -15.36
N LEU A 267 23.04 -5.26 -14.77
CA LEU A 267 22.85 -4.97 -13.35
C LEU A 267 21.57 -5.63 -12.87
N CYS A 268 21.47 -5.93 -11.58
CA CYS A 268 20.20 -6.36 -10.97
C CYS A 268 19.25 -5.19 -10.71
N GLY A 269 19.76 -3.97 -10.58
CA GLY A 269 18.94 -2.78 -10.44
C GLY A 269 19.72 -1.48 -10.43
N ILE A 270 18.98 -0.38 -10.55
CA ILE A 270 19.46 0.98 -10.40
C ILE A 270 18.29 1.92 -10.06
N ALA A 271 18.54 2.93 -9.24
CA ALA A 271 17.53 3.90 -8.83
C ALA A 271 18.14 5.28 -8.57
N TYR A 272 17.26 6.28 -8.57
CA TYR A 272 17.60 7.57 -7.99
C TYR A 272 17.50 7.53 -6.46
N VAL A 273 18.35 8.29 -5.78
CA VAL A 273 18.36 8.45 -4.32
C VAL A 273 18.32 9.94 -3.93
N PRO A 274 17.43 10.36 -3.01
CA PRO A 274 17.39 11.75 -2.56
C PRO A 274 18.58 12.08 -1.67
N ASN A 275 19.24 13.23 -1.88
CA ASN A 275 20.19 13.77 -0.90
C ASN A 275 19.46 14.48 0.27
N VAL A 276 18.27 15.02 0.03
CA VAL A 276 17.41 15.61 1.05
C VAL A 276 16.00 15.02 0.91
N ILE A 277 15.44 14.52 2.01
CA ILE A 277 14.07 14.03 2.02
C ILE A 277 13.10 15.21 1.89
N GLY A 278 12.29 15.20 0.84
CA GLY A 278 11.30 16.24 0.59
C GLY A 278 10.50 16.02 -0.68
N PRO A 279 9.44 16.82 -0.90
CA PRO A 279 8.57 16.71 -2.07
C PRO A 279 9.30 16.97 -3.39
N GLY A 280 10.43 17.71 -3.36
CA GLY A 280 11.27 17.98 -4.53
C GLY A 280 11.86 16.72 -5.18
N PHE A 281 11.87 15.58 -4.48
CA PHE A 281 12.33 14.30 -5.03
C PHE A 281 11.26 13.59 -5.89
N ALA A 282 9.99 14.00 -5.85
CA ALA A 282 8.91 13.34 -6.59
C ALA A 282 9.20 13.12 -8.10
N PRO A 283 9.80 14.07 -8.84
CA PRO A 283 10.18 13.88 -10.25
C PRO A 283 11.27 12.83 -10.50
N TRP A 284 11.94 12.35 -9.43
CA TRP A 284 13.06 11.41 -9.47
C TRP A 284 12.74 10.07 -8.81
N ALA A 285 11.53 9.88 -8.26
CA ALA A 285 11.13 8.66 -7.58
C ALA A 285 10.86 7.47 -8.55
N TYR A 286 11.94 7.03 -9.20
CA TYR A 286 11.98 6.01 -10.25
C TYR A 286 13.09 4.99 -9.96
N SER A 287 12.85 3.73 -10.35
CA SER A 287 13.79 2.61 -10.23
C SER A 287 13.66 1.65 -11.42
N VAL A 288 14.73 0.89 -11.67
CA VAL A 288 14.78 -0.20 -12.64
C VAL A 288 15.30 -1.45 -11.94
N THR A 289 14.68 -2.60 -12.19
CA THR A 289 15.10 -3.90 -11.64
C THR A 289 15.11 -4.93 -12.74
N ALA A 290 16.16 -5.75 -12.82
CA ALA A 290 16.17 -6.89 -13.72
C ALA A 290 15.18 -7.94 -13.22
N SER A 291 14.35 -8.45 -14.12
CA SER A 291 13.27 -9.39 -13.79
C SER A 291 13.74 -10.58 -12.94
N PRO A 292 14.90 -11.23 -13.21
CA PRO A 292 15.41 -12.32 -12.37
C PRO A 292 15.71 -11.95 -10.90
N CYS A 293 16.01 -10.68 -10.60
CA CYS A 293 16.53 -10.26 -9.30
C CYS A 293 15.40 -9.80 -8.34
N VAL A 294 14.74 -10.76 -7.69
CA VAL A 294 13.53 -10.51 -6.87
C VAL A 294 13.81 -9.57 -5.69
N THR A 295 14.89 -9.80 -4.93
CA THR A 295 15.21 -9.01 -3.73
C THR A 295 15.73 -7.61 -4.07
N SER A 296 16.35 -7.44 -5.24
CA SER A 296 16.83 -6.14 -5.73
C SER A 296 15.71 -5.13 -5.92
N PHE A 297 14.46 -5.56 -6.16
CA PHE A 297 13.34 -4.61 -6.20
C PHE A 297 13.20 -3.84 -4.87
N ALA A 298 13.35 -4.51 -3.73
CA ALA A 298 13.32 -3.86 -2.42
C ALA A 298 14.52 -2.92 -2.25
N HIS A 299 15.71 -3.33 -2.71
CA HIS A 299 16.93 -2.52 -2.72
C HIS A 299 16.72 -1.18 -3.44
N GLU A 300 16.18 -1.23 -4.67
CA GLU A 300 15.95 -0.02 -5.47
C GLU A 300 14.87 0.90 -4.88
N ILE A 301 13.82 0.33 -4.29
CA ILE A 301 12.84 1.12 -3.53
C ILE A 301 13.49 1.77 -2.30
N GLY A 302 14.42 1.07 -1.65
CA GLY A 302 15.25 1.61 -0.57
C GLY A 302 16.02 2.86 -1.00
N HIS A 303 16.65 2.83 -2.17
CA HIS A 303 17.28 4.03 -2.74
C HIS A 303 16.29 5.18 -2.94
N ASN A 304 15.09 4.92 -3.48
CA ASN A 304 14.08 5.98 -3.58
C ASN A 304 13.66 6.56 -2.21
N PHE A 305 13.85 5.82 -1.10
CA PHE A 305 13.61 6.32 0.26
C PHE A 305 14.79 7.09 0.86
N GLY A 306 15.95 7.12 0.22
CA GLY A 306 17.17 7.72 0.77
C GLY A 306 18.12 6.73 1.43
N PHE A 307 17.97 5.43 1.15
CA PHE A 307 18.91 4.43 1.66
C PHE A 307 20.13 4.38 0.75
N HIS A 308 21.28 4.20 1.37
CA HIS A 308 22.57 4.04 0.71
C HIS A 308 23.10 2.64 0.98
N HIS A 309 24.10 2.24 0.20
CA HIS A 309 24.78 0.96 0.41
C HIS A 309 25.46 0.87 1.77
N ASP A 310 26.20 -0.19 2.06
CA ASP A 310 27.11 -0.16 3.21
C ASP A 310 28.26 0.86 2.98
N PRO A 311 28.96 1.34 4.03
CA PRO A 311 29.94 2.41 3.82
C PRO A 311 31.21 2.07 3.07
N ALA A 312 31.48 0.79 2.77
CA ALA A 312 32.57 0.47 1.85
C ALA A 312 32.17 0.78 0.40
N ASN A 313 30.87 0.84 0.12
CA ASN A 313 30.29 0.93 -1.22
C ASN A 313 29.44 2.19 -1.45
N ALA A 314 29.41 3.13 -0.49
CA ALA A 314 28.63 4.37 -0.56
C ALA A 314 29.48 5.61 -0.26
N PRO A 315 29.02 6.83 -0.65
CA PRO A 315 29.67 8.08 -0.27
C PRO A 315 29.81 8.25 1.25
N GLY A 316 30.67 9.19 1.67
CA GLY A 316 30.88 9.48 3.09
C GLY A 316 29.64 10.06 3.79
N PRO A 317 29.58 10.05 5.13
CA PRO A 317 28.38 10.37 5.91
C PRO A 317 27.85 11.80 5.74
N THR A 318 28.65 12.69 5.14
CA THR A 318 28.27 14.07 4.81
C THR A 318 27.65 14.23 3.42
N ASP A 319 27.77 13.19 2.58
CA ASP A 319 27.37 13.22 1.16
C ASP A 319 26.20 12.26 0.87
N VAL A 320 25.52 11.81 1.92
CA VAL A 320 24.37 10.91 1.89
C VAL A 320 23.19 11.54 2.62
N THR A 321 22.00 10.96 2.44
CA THR A 321 20.72 11.50 2.94
C THR A 321 20.73 11.75 4.45
N PHE A 322 21.33 10.84 5.20
CA PHE A 322 21.64 10.98 6.64
C PHE A 322 22.91 10.21 6.97
N PRO A 323 23.69 10.61 8.00
CA PRO A 323 24.91 9.89 8.41
C PRO A 323 24.71 8.41 8.80
N TRP A 324 23.46 7.99 9.04
CA TRP A 324 23.09 6.61 9.39
C TRP A 324 22.35 5.86 8.27
N ALA A 325 22.28 6.41 7.05
CA ALA A 325 21.44 5.90 5.96
C ALA A 325 21.96 4.62 5.26
N TYR A 326 22.86 3.87 5.87
CA TYR A 326 23.61 2.81 5.21
C TYR A 326 23.10 1.40 5.53
N GLY A 327 23.32 0.49 4.58
CA GLY A 327 23.18 -0.96 4.79
C GLY A 327 24.20 -1.51 5.79
N HIS A 328 23.86 -2.61 6.46
CA HIS A 328 24.68 -3.25 7.48
C HIS A 328 25.27 -4.58 7.02
N ILE A 329 26.50 -4.83 7.47
CA ILE A 329 27.27 -6.05 7.27
C ILE A 329 27.73 -6.56 8.63
N VAL A 330 27.52 -7.85 8.85
CA VAL A 330 28.24 -8.63 9.85
C VAL A 330 29.15 -9.59 9.10
N ALA A 331 30.46 -9.34 9.17
CA ALA A 331 31.44 -10.04 8.33
C ALA A 331 31.38 -11.57 8.53
N ASN A 332 31.36 -12.29 7.40
CA ASN A 332 31.23 -13.75 7.31
C ASN A 332 29.98 -14.34 7.99
N ASP A 333 28.90 -13.56 8.04
CA ASP A 333 27.65 -13.95 8.69
C ASP A 333 26.46 -13.54 7.83
N PHE A 334 26.04 -12.28 7.89
CA PHE A 334 24.95 -11.77 7.07
C PHE A 334 25.16 -10.32 6.61
N ARG A 335 24.42 -9.94 5.57
CA ARG A 335 24.27 -8.56 5.09
C ARG A 335 22.80 -8.21 4.90
N THR A 336 22.42 -6.98 5.24
CA THR A 336 21.08 -6.45 4.93
C THR A 336 20.93 -6.14 3.46
N ILE A 337 19.71 -5.97 2.95
CA ILE A 337 19.40 -5.75 1.53
C ILE A 337 20.24 -4.64 0.87
N MET A 338 20.54 -3.55 1.58
CA MET A 338 21.30 -2.45 0.98
C MET A 338 22.82 -2.71 0.89
N ALA A 339 23.36 -3.71 1.58
CA ALA A 339 24.80 -3.94 1.64
C ALA A 339 25.28 -4.88 0.53
N TYR A 340 26.49 -4.66 0.01
CA TYR A 340 27.07 -5.52 -1.03
C TYR A 340 27.76 -6.77 -0.44
N PRO A 341 27.95 -7.84 -1.23
CA PRO A 341 28.69 -9.04 -0.81
C PRO A 341 30.16 -8.75 -0.43
N ASP A 342 30.81 -7.79 -1.07
CA ASP A 342 32.14 -7.31 -0.67
C ASP A 342 31.98 -6.04 0.19
N PRO A 343 32.60 -5.93 1.38
CA PRO A 343 33.63 -6.78 1.98
C PRO A 343 33.11 -7.84 2.95
N CYS A 344 31.86 -8.26 2.83
CA CYS A 344 31.22 -9.18 3.76
C CYS A 344 31.87 -10.58 3.78
N GLY A 345 32.42 -11.04 2.66
CA GLY A 345 32.95 -12.40 2.51
C GLY A 345 31.82 -13.38 2.18
N SER A 346 31.79 -14.54 2.85
CA SER A 346 30.67 -15.49 2.72
C SER A 346 29.57 -15.07 3.69
N CYS A 347 28.53 -14.41 3.20
CA CYS A 347 27.42 -14.00 4.05
C CYS A 347 26.07 -14.05 3.34
N GLU A 348 25.04 -14.39 4.11
CA GLU A 348 23.66 -14.46 3.64
C GLU A 348 23.08 -13.04 3.46
N GLU A 349 22.45 -12.77 2.32
CA GLU A 349 21.59 -11.59 2.18
C GLU A 349 20.28 -11.82 2.92
N ILE A 350 20.09 -11.16 4.05
CA ILE A 350 18.86 -11.31 4.83
C ILE A 350 17.80 -10.34 4.33
N LEU A 351 16.53 -10.75 4.39
CA LEU A 351 15.37 -9.94 4.00
C LEU A 351 15.03 -8.84 5.02
N HIS A 352 16.01 -7.99 5.32
CA HIS A 352 15.96 -6.87 6.25
C HIS A 352 16.69 -5.66 5.66
N PHE A 353 16.16 -4.47 5.92
CA PHE A 353 16.91 -3.22 5.95
C PHE A 353 17.58 -3.07 7.31
N SER A 354 18.62 -2.22 7.40
CA SER A 354 19.32 -2.03 8.66
C SER A 354 18.43 -1.37 9.73
N ASN A 355 18.41 -1.96 10.92
CA ASN A 355 17.71 -1.45 12.10
C ASN A 355 18.40 -1.96 13.37
N PRO A 356 19.03 -1.10 14.19
CA PRO A 356 19.75 -1.53 15.40
C PRO A 356 18.85 -2.16 16.49
N ARG A 357 17.52 -2.06 16.36
CA ARG A 357 16.54 -2.63 17.30
C ARG A 357 15.99 -3.99 16.86
N VAL A 358 16.36 -4.46 15.68
CA VAL A 358 15.96 -5.76 15.15
C VAL A 358 17.18 -6.67 15.17
N GLU A 359 17.01 -7.90 15.61
CA GLU A 359 18.08 -8.91 15.65
C GLU A 359 17.81 -10.00 14.61
N TRP A 360 18.89 -10.47 13.99
CA TRP A 360 18.96 -11.68 13.18
C TRP A 360 19.98 -12.63 13.83
N ASP A 361 19.55 -13.85 14.16
CA ASP A 361 20.34 -14.83 14.93
C ASP A 361 21.07 -14.25 16.16
N GLY A 362 20.37 -13.39 16.92
CA GLY A 362 20.89 -12.74 18.13
C GLY A 362 21.91 -11.63 17.89
N ARG A 363 22.08 -11.18 16.64
CA ARG A 363 22.92 -10.03 16.28
C ARG A 363 22.07 -8.91 15.70
N PRO A 364 22.27 -7.63 16.10
CA PRO A 364 21.54 -6.51 15.53
C PRO A 364 21.73 -6.42 14.01
N THR A 365 20.66 -6.09 13.28
CA THR A 365 20.73 -5.85 11.83
C THR A 365 21.20 -4.44 11.49
N GLY A 366 21.61 -3.65 12.48
CA GLY A 366 22.09 -2.28 12.32
C GLY A 366 22.91 -1.80 13.51
N ILE A 367 23.40 -0.57 13.42
CA ILE A 367 24.22 0.11 14.44
C ILE A 367 23.60 1.49 14.66
N GLU A 368 23.32 1.84 15.91
CA GLU A 368 22.73 3.13 16.25
C GLU A 368 23.60 4.29 15.71
N ASP A 369 22.93 5.28 15.13
CA ASP A 369 23.51 6.46 14.47
C ASP A 369 24.53 6.18 13.35
N GLN A 370 24.59 4.94 12.85
CA GLN A 370 25.53 4.54 11.79
C GLN A 370 24.89 3.70 10.68
N ARG A 371 24.01 2.75 11.02
CA ARG A 371 23.34 1.82 10.10
C ARG A 371 21.88 1.65 10.53
N ASP A 372 21.01 2.54 10.06
CA ASP A 372 19.60 2.59 10.47
C ASP A 372 18.72 3.09 9.31
N ASN A 373 18.60 2.27 8.26
CA ASN A 373 17.68 2.51 7.15
C ASN A 373 16.23 2.62 7.64
N ALA A 374 15.83 1.86 8.66
CA ALA A 374 14.48 1.93 9.21
C ALA A 374 14.13 3.33 9.73
N ARG A 375 15.07 4.01 10.40
CA ARG A 375 14.91 5.42 10.82
C ARG A 375 14.81 6.38 9.65
N VAL A 376 15.58 6.19 8.57
CA VAL A 376 15.44 7.00 7.34
C VAL A 376 14.05 6.80 6.74
N GLY A 377 13.59 5.55 6.67
CA GLY A 377 12.27 5.20 6.13
C GLY A 377 11.12 5.79 6.93
N ALA A 378 11.25 5.91 8.25
CA ALA A 378 10.26 6.57 9.11
C ALA A 378 10.06 8.06 8.76
N VAL A 379 11.09 8.72 8.23
CA VAL A 379 11.02 10.12 7.76
C VAL A 379 10.55 10.17 6.30
N SER A 380 11.06 9.27 5.47
CA SER A 380 10.86 9.27 4.02
C SER A 380 9.49 8.77 3.58
N ALA A 381 8.97 7.71 4.21
CA ALA A 381 7.71 7.09 3.83
C ALA A 381 6.49 8.06 3.81
N PRO A 382 6.24 8.89 4.85
CA PRO A 382 5.11 9.83 4.82
C PRO A 382 5.26 10.93 3.76
N VAL A 383 6.49 11.28 3.38
CA VAL A 383 6.77 12.24 2.29
C VAL A 383 6.51 11.58 0.93
N THR A 384 7.03 10.38 0.74
CA THR A 384 6.88 9.60 -0.50
C THR A 384 5.42 9.28 -0.78
N ALA A 385 4.62 8.90 0.22
CA ALA A 385 3.18 8.64 0.09
C ALA A 385 2.33 9.86 -0.33
N ARG A 386 2.96 11.02 -0.55
CA ARG A 386 2.35 12.27 -0.99
C ARG A 386 2.91 12.74 -2.33
N PHE A 387 3.75 11.96 -3.01
CA PHE A 387 4.29 12.32 -4.31
C PHE A 387 3.20 12.39 -5.37
N ARG A 388 2.17 11.54 -5.28
CA ARG A 388 0.98 11.64 -6.12
C ARG A 388 -0.28 11.54 -5.28
N ILE A 389 -1.16 12.52 -5.45
CA ILE A 389 -2.48 12.52 -4.83
C ILE A 389 -3.42 11.82 -5.79
N SER A 390 -3.99 10.67 -5.41
CA SER A 390 -4.97 9.95 -6.22
C SER A 390 -6.24 10.74 -6.48
N GLY A 391 -6.61 10.85 -7.75
CA GLY A 391 -7.84 11.46 -8.22
C GLY A 391 -7.79 12.98 -8.26
N LEU A 392 -7.36 13.56 -9.39
CA LEU A 392 -7.60 14.95 -9.76
C LEU A 392 -8.87 15.01 -10.66
N LEU A 393 -9.95 15.70 -10.26
CA LEU A 393 -11.24 15.86 -10.93
C LEU A 393 -11.18 17.11 -11.79
N PHE A 394 -10.32 18.07 -11.43
CA PHE A 394 -10.35 19.43 -11.96
C PHE A 394 -8.98 19.87 -12.47
N ALA A 395 -8.97 20.42 -13.68
CA ALA A 395 -7.78 20.94 -14.37
C ALA A 395 -7.48 22.41 -14.01
N ASP A 396 -8.47 23.14 -13.44
CA ASP A 396 -8.40 24.54 -13.03
C ASP A 396 -9.15 24.81 -11.70
N ASP A 397 -9.10 26.06 -11.22
CA ASP A 397 -9.58 26.51 -9.90
C ASP A 397 -11.02 27.05 -9.85
N PHE A 398 -11.85 26.82 -10.86
CA PHE A 398 -13.26 27.26 -10.96
C PHE A 398 -13.52 28.77 -10.97
N GLU A 399 -12.57 29.59 -10.52
CA GLU A 399 -12.66 31.05 -10.58
C GLU A 399 -12.48 31.58 -12.02
N SER A 400 -12.14 30.70 -12.98
CA SER A 400 -11.97 31.02 -14.40
C SER A 400 -13.30 31.29 -15.13
N GLY A 401 -14.43 30.81 -14.60
CA GLY A 401 -15.76 30.99 -15.19
C GLY A 401 -15.95 30.36 -16.57
N SER A 402 -15.07 29.45 -17.00
CA SER A 402 -15.07 28.88 -18.36
C SER A 402 -14.84 27.37 -18.36
N PHE A 403 -15.72 26.63 -19.04
CA PHE A 403 -15.62 25.17 -19.18
C PHE A 403 -14.88 24.72 -20.45
N LEU A 404 -14.21 25.63 -21.17
CA LEU A 404 -13.60 25.32 -22.47
C LEU A 404 -12.40 24.36 -22.39
N SER A 405 -11.82 24.18 -21.20
CA SER A 405 -10.75 23.20 -20.91
C SER A 405 -11.28 21.80 -20.55
N TRP A 406 -12.59 21.60 -20.55
CA TRP A 406 -13.25 20.39 -20.03
C TRP A 406 -13.69 19.45 -21.15
N PHE A 407 -13.22 18.21 -21.09
CA PHE A 407 -13.78 17.06 -21.83
C PHE A 407 -13.95 15.91 -20.85
N SER A 408 -15.13 15.29 -20.79
CA SER A 408 -15.52 14.14 -19.94
C SER A 408 -14.42 13.59 -19.01
N VAL A 409 -14.46 13.95 -17.72
CA VAL A 409 -13.43 13.59 -16.70
C VAL A 409 -14.04 12.71 -15.59
N ARG A 410 -13.28 11.70 -15.11
CA ARG A 410 -13.52 10.97 -13.85
C ARG A 410 -12.31 11.20 -12.91
N GLY A 411 -12.48 11.61 -11.64
CA GLY A 411 -11.37 12.00 -10.72
C GLY A 411 -11.78 12.66 -9.37
N GLY A 412 -10.88 13.31 -8.62
CA GLY A 412 -11.14 14.03 -7.33
C GLY A 412 -10.70 15.52 -7.21
N LEU A 413 -11.46 16.39 -6.56
CA LEU A 413 -11.33 17.88 -6.57
C LEU A 413 -9.95 18.53 -6.25
N ALA A 414 -9.37 19.44 -7.08
CA ALA A 414 -8.25 20.32 -6.66
C ALA A 414 -8.22 21.68 -7.37
N THR A 415 -7.74 22.75 -6.72
CA THR A 415 -7.62 24.13 -7.26
C THR A 415 -6.17 24.65 -7.24
N ARG A 416 -5.84 25.64 -8.09
CA ARG A 416 -4.49 26.13 -8.40
C ARG A 416 -4.10 27.57 -7.94
N GLN A 417 -4.98 28.51 -7.52
CA GLN A 417 -4.57 29.87 -7.03
C GLN A 417 -5.50 30.53 -5.94
N PRO A 418 -5.09 31.62 -5.24
CA PRO A 418 -5.71 32.10 -3.99
C PRO A 418 -6.72 33.27 -4.12
N GLY A 419 -7.83 33.22 -3.35
CA GLY A 419 -8.69 34.36 -3.01
C GLY A 419 -10.05 33.95 -2.42
N LEU A 420 -10.48 34.49 -1.26
CA LEU A 420 -11.17 35.79 -1.19
C LEU A 420 -10.95 36.55 0.14
N ARG A 421 -10.58 37.84 0.04
CA ARG A 421 -10.65 38.87 1.10
C ARG A 421 -12.08 39.40 1.23
N GLY A 422 -12.59 39.63 2.44
CA GLY A 422 -13.87 40.35 2.57
C GLY A 422 -14.53 40.59 3.93
N SER A 423 -14.15 39.97 5.05
CA SER A 423 -14.58 40.38 6.41
C SER A 423 -13.75 39.68 7.48
N ALA A 424 -13.50 40.33 8.62
CA ALA A 424 -12.46 39.97 9.59
C ALA A 424 -12.80 38.80 10.55
N LEU A 425 -13.98 38.21 10.44
CA LEU A 425 -14.46 37.12 11.30
C LEU A 425 -15.48 36.30 10.52
N ALA A 426 -15.05 35.21 9.90
CA ALA A 426 -15.94 34.24 9.25
C ALA A 426 -15.38 32.85 9.41
N LEU A 427 -16.28 31.86 9.44
CA LEU A 427 -15.92 30.48 9.54
C LEU A 427 -14.89 30.09 8.47
N ASP A 428 -13.76 29.54 8.88
CA ASP A 428 -12.79 28.92 7.98
C ASP A 428 -13.42 27.69 7.32
N LEU A 429 -13.99 27.96 6.16
CA LEU A 429 -14.04 27.06 5.03
C LEU A 429 -13.25 27.74 3.92
N PRO A 430 -11.91 27.87 4.05
CA PRO A 430 -11.21 28.88 3.30
C PRO A 430 -10.81 28.37 1.91
N LEU A 431 -11.54 28.89 0.95
CA LEU A 431 -11.02 29.44 -0.29
C LEU A 431 -9.88 30.46 -0.02
N THR A 432 -8.75 30.05 0.59
CA THR A 432 -7.57 30.93 0.83
C THR A 432 -6.18 30.27 0.63
N GLY A 433 -6.09 29.05 0.09
CA GLY A 433 -4.88 28.61 -0.63
C GLY A 433 -3.82 27.80 0.14
N SER A 434 -4.17 26.61 0.66
CA SER A 434 -3.44 25.30 0.59
C SER A 434 -3.81 24.37 1.78
N PRO A 435 -3.80 23.01 1.70
CA PRO A 435 -3.71 22.10 0.55
C PRO A 435 -4.82 21.01 0.46
N ALA A 436 -4.82 20.31 -0.69
CA ALA A 436 -5.26 18.93 -1.01
C ALA A 436 -6.62 18.41 -0.52
N ARG A 437 -7.54 18.07 -1.44
CA ARG A 437 -8.62 17.11 -1.14
C ARG A 437 -8.84 16.12 -2.26
N ARG A 438 -9.14 14.89 -1.87
CA ARG A 438 -9.52 13.77 -2.73
C ARG A 438 -11.04 13.61 -2.68
N PHE A 439 -11.65 13.22 -3.80
CA PHE A 439 -12.97 12.58 -3.79
C PHE A 439 -12.76 11.12 -4.21
N LEU A 440 -13.33 10.18 -3.46
CA LEU A 440 -13.32 8.75 -3.80
C LEU A 440 -14.67 8.37 -4.40
N ALA A 441 -14.69 7.65 -5.51
CA ALA A 441 -15.85 6.85 -5.89
C ALA A 441 -15.41 5.47 -6.36
N HIS A 442 -15.96 4.47 -5.66
CA HIS A 442 -15.94 3.02 -5.86
C HIS A 442 -14.64 2.25 -5.49
N ARG A 443 -14.65 1.65 -4.29
CA ARG A 443 -14.10 0.30 -4.08
C ARG A 443 -15.24 -0.71 -3.97
N LEU A 444 -15.09 -1.78 -4.74
CA LEU A 444 -15.98 -2.93 -4.83
C LEU A 444 -16.14 -3.62 -3.46
N ALA A 445 -17.39 -3.75 -3.01
CA ALA A 445 -17.83 -4.84 -2.15
C ALA A 445 -19.25 -5.23 -2.61
N PRO A 446 -19.59 -6.52 -2.81
CA PRO A 446 -20.97 -6.91 -3.10
C PRO A 446 -21.74 -7.36 -1.83
N PRO A 447 -23.10 -7.22 -1.76
CA PRO A 447 -24.03 -6.43 -2.58
C PRO A 447 -24.50 -5.11 -1.91
N GLY A 448 -25.02 -4.17 -2.72
CA GLY A 448 -25.43 -2.80 -2.37
C GLY A 448 -24.50 -1.72 -2.96
N ASP A 449 -25.04 -0.65 -3.55
CA ASP A 449 -24.22 0.49 -4.02
C ASP A 449 -23.67 1.26 -2.80
N GLY A 450 -22.39 1.62 -2.82
CA GLY A 450 -21.73 2.36 -1.74
C GLY A 450 -21.13 3.66 -2.25
N VAL A 451 -21.35 4.76 -1.53
CA VAL A 451 -20.77 6.08 -1.80
C VAL A 451 -19.91 6.47 -0.60
N GLU A 452 -18.67 6.84 -0.86
CA GLU A 452 -17.74 7.31 0.16
C GLU A 452 -17.25 8.71 -0.23
N VAL A 453 -17.34 9.67 0.69
CA VAL A 453 -16.93 11.05 0.43
C VAL A 453 -15.93 11.48 1.49
N GLY A 454 -14.69 11.70 1.05
CA GLY A 454 -13.62 12.28 1.85
C GLY A 454 -13.49 13.78 1.63
N PHE A 455 -13.20 14.54 2.68
CA PHE A 455 -12.81 15.93 2.62
C PHE A 455 -11.98 16.27 3.87
N LEU A 456 -10.94 17.08 3.74
CA LEU A 456 -10.24 17.60 4.95
C LEU A 456 -11.16 18.60 5.68
N ILE A 457 -10.75 19.23 6.76
CA ILE A 457 -11.39 20.43 7.30
C ILE A 457 -10.43 21.11 8.25
N ASN A 458 -10.34 22.43 8.14
CA ASN A 458 -9.70 23.28 9.13
C ASN A 458 -10.75 24.31 9.51
N ALA A 459 -10.85 24.65 10.79
CA ALA A 459 -11.85 25.57 11.30
C ALA A 459 -11.20 26.88 11.77
N ASN A 460 -10.05 27.29 11.22
CA ASN A 460 -9.13 28.42 11.54
C ASN A 460 -9.72 29.60 12.31
N ASN A 461 -10.17 29.36 13.54
CA ASN A 461 -10.79 30.29 14.48
C ASN A 461 -12.02 31.09 14.01
N ALA A 462 -12.44 30.93 12.76
CA ALA A 462 -13.79 30.76 12.28
C ALA A 462 -14.97 31.08 13.23
N ASP A 463 -15.45 32.33 13.33
CA ASP A 463 -16.63 32.62 14.16
C ASP A 463 -17.93 32.17 13.47
N LEU A 464 -18.68 31.28 14.13
CA LEU A 464 -19.99 30.80 13.67
C LEU A 464 -21.19 31.59 14.18
N GLY A 465 -20.99 32.51 15.11
CA GLY A 465 -22.10 33.18 15.82
C GLY A 465 -23.04 32.18 16.52
N GLY A 466 -22.54 30.99 16.88
CA GLY A 466 -23.32 29.91 17.49
C GLY A 466 -24.23 29.11 16.53
N ALA A 467 -24.21 29.43 15.23
CA ALA A 467 -24.96 28.72 14.20
C ALA A 467 -24.37 27.32 13.92
N GLU A 468 -25.22 26.41 13.45
CA GLU A 468 -24.82 25.12 12.90
C GLU A 468 -24.77 25.24 11.38
N VAL A 469 -23.60 24.99 10.80
CA VAL A 469 -23.33 25.19 9.38
C VAL A 469 -23.16 23.83 8.71
N ALA A 470 -23.97 23.55 7.68
CA ALA A 470 -23.83 22.35 6.88
C ALA A 470 -22.61 22.47 5.93
N LEU A 471 -21.88 21.37 5.78
CA LEU A 471 -20.67 21.27 4.97
C LEU A 471 -20.78 20.25 3.84
N LEU A 472 -21.55 19.18 4.11
CA LEU A 472 -21.79 18.08 3.20
C LEU A 472 -23.24 17.64 3.34
N GLU A 473 -23.90 17.37 2.22
CA GLU A 473 -25.27 16.88 2.20
C GLU A 473 -25.45 15.87 1.07
N PHE A 474 -26.14 14.77 1.33
CA PHE A 474 -26.51 13.80 0.30
C PHE A 474 -28.01 13.88 0.08
N PHE A 475 -28.43 13.91 -1.18
CA PHE A 475 -29.82 14.04 -1.59
C PHE A 475 -30.25 12.91 -2.52
N GLY A 476 -31.55 12.62 -2.54
CA GLY A 476 -32.20 11.78 -3.54
C GLY A 476 -33.63 12.25 -3.77
N LYS A 477 -34.00 12.51 -5.05
CA LYS A 477 -35.33 13.03 -5.42
C LYS A 477 -35.74 14.28 -4.60
N GLY A 478 -34.80 15.19 -4.37
CA GLY A 478 -35.02 16.41 -3.58
C GLY A 478 -35.09 16.21 -2.05
N GLN A 479 -34.93 14.98 -1.55
CA GLN A 479 -34.90 14.67 -0.12
C GLN A 479 -33.46 14.49 0.36
N ARG A 480 -33.09 15.16 1.44
CA ARG A 480 -31.79 14.97 2.09
C ARG A 480 -31.77 13.67 2.90
N HIS A 481 -30.76 12.84 2.69
CA HIS A 481 -30.54 11.55 3.37
C HIS A 481 -29.57 11.67 4.55
N LEU A 482 -28.52 12.47 4.40
CA LEU A 482 -27.57 12.78 5.47
C LEU A 482 -26.99 14.20 5.32
N THR A 483 -26.42 14.71 6.40
CA THR A 483 -25.66 15.96 6.41
C THR A 483 -24.52 15.91 7.41
N VAL A 484 -23.38 16.51 7.05
CA VAL A 484 -22.32 16.85 8.00
C VAL A 484 -22.39 18.32 8.30
N THR A 485 -22.40 18.66 9.58
CA THR A 485 -22.44 20.04 10.07
C THR A 485 -21.23 20.36 10.94
N VAL A 486 -20.90 21.64 11.06
CA VAL A 486 -19.99 22.16 12.07
C VAL A 486 -20.70 23.22 12.89
N ARG A 487 -20.53 23.15 14.22
CA ARG A 487 -21.05 24.12 15.18
C ARG A 487 -19.97 24.52 16.17
N GLN A 488 -19.95 25.78 16.57
CA GLN A 488 -19.08 26.28 17.63
C GLN A 488 -19.85 26.32 18.96
N ILE A 489 -19.34 25.66 19.99
CA ILE A 489 -19.92 25.59 21.34
C ILE A 489 -18.80 25.89 22.33
N ASP A 490 -18.97 26.92 23.16
CA ASP A 490 -18.00 27.33 24.19
C ASP A 490 -16.56 27.49 23.66
N GLY A 491 -16.42 28.03 22.45
CA GLY A 491 -15.13 28.24 21.78
C GLY A 491 -14.52 27.00 21.09
N ALA A 492 -15.15 25.83 21.20
CA ALA A 492 -14.73 24.61 20.52
C ALA A 492 -15.60 24.31 19.30
N TYR A 493 -14.99 23.81 18.22
CA TYR A 493 -15.70 23.36 17.02
C TYR A 493 -16.11 21.90 17.16
N TRP A 494 -17.31 21.59 16.72
CA TRP A 494 -17.87 20.24 16.73
C TRP A 494 -18.39 19.90 15.35
N LEU A 495 -17.85 18.85 14.75
CA LEU A 495 -18.35 18.25 13.53
C LEU A 495 -19.31 17.13 13.86
N THR A 496 -20.48 17.14 13.25
CA THR A 496 -21.51 16.13 13.49
C THR A 496 -22.04 15.58 12.18
N LEU A 497 -22.12 14.25 12.08
CA LEU A 497 -22.83 13.58 10.99
C LEU A 497 -24.23 13.21 11.46
N TYR A 498 -25.25 13.66 10.74
CA TYR A 498 -26.63 13.21 10.91
C TYR A 498 -27.09 12.43 9.68
N ALA A 499 -27.79 11.32 9.89
CA ALA A 499 -28.37 10.54 8.81
C ALA A 499 -29.78 10.08 9.16
N LYS A 500 -30.64 9.89 8.16
CA LYS A 500 -31.97 9.32 8.36
C LYS A 500 -31.88 7.85 8.79
N ALA A 501 -32.55 7.49 9.88
CA ALA A 501 -32.80 6.10 10.29
C ALA A 501 -34.00 5.49 9.56
N ASN A 502 -34.39 4.25 9.88
CA ASN A 502 -35.47 3.53 9.17
C ASN A 502 -36.86 4.15 9.36
N ASP A 503 -37.04 4.95 10.42
CA ASP A 503 -38.25 5.73 10.72
C ASP A 503 -38.25 7.12 10.05
N ASP A 504 -37.32 7.37 9.11
CA ASP A 504 -37.06 8.65 8.44
C ASP A 504 -36.60 9.80 9.38
N ALA A 505 -36.46 9.55 10.68
CA ALA A 505 -35.93 10.53 11.62
C ALA A 505 -34.41 10.68 11.45
N TYR A 506 -33.90 11.91 11.59
CA TYR A 506 -32.45 12.14 11.64
C TYR A 506 -31.90 11.69 12.98
N GLN A 507 -30.87 10.85 12.93
CA GLN A 507 -30.09 10.45 14.09
C GLN A 507 -28.67 10.97 13.98
N GLU A 508 -28.09 11.38 15.11
CA GLU A 508 -26.66 11.64 15.20
C GLU A 508 -25.91 10.32 15.03
N VAL A 509 -25.15 10.22 13.93
CA VAL A 509 -24.33 9.05 13.63
C VAL A 509 -23.05 9.08 14.46
N GLY A 510 -22.47 10.27 14.60
CA GLY A 510 -21.29 10.54 15.40
C GLY A 510 -20.96 12.03 15.42
N ARG A 511 -20.38 12.46 16.54
CA ARG A 511 -19.90 13.82 16.77
C ARG A 511 -18.44 13.77 17.19
N THR A 512 -17.64 14.68 16.67
CA THR A 512 -16.22 14.76 16.95
C THR A 512 -15.78 16.22 17.07
N PRO A 513 -14.91 16.56 18.04
CA PRO A 513 -14.38 17.92 18.09
C PRO A 513 -13.51 18.16 16.86
N LEU A 514 -13.49 19.41 16.38
CA LEU A 514 -12.52 19.90 15.43
C LEU A 514 -11.55 20.86 16.11
N ARG A 515 -10.28 20.79 15.73
CA ARG A 515 -9.27 21.71 16.24
C ARG A 515 -9.17 22.90 15.31
N ALA A 516 -9.30 24.09 15.90
CA ALA A 516 -9.46 25.33 15.15
C ALA A 516 -8.32 25.54 14.16
N GLU A 517 -7.07 25.22 14.48
CA GLU A 517 -5.92 25.54 13.61
C GLU A 517 -5.30 24.29 12.95
N ILE A 518 -5.98 23.15 12.98
CA ILE A 518 -5.44 21.90 12.49
C ILE A 518 -6.35 21.36 11.40
N THR A 519 -5.74 21.01 10.27
CA THR A 519 -6.42 20.32 9.19
C THR A 519 -6.66 18.87 9.58
N GLU A 520 -7.92 18.43 9.55
CA GLU A 520 -8.36 17.10 9.95
C GLU A 520 -9.09 16.43 8.79
N ASP A 521 -8.82 15.16 8.55
CA ASP A 521 -9.43 14.37 7.48
C ASP A 521 -10.78 13.81 7.91
N ILE A 522 -11.81 13.96 7.08
CA ILE A 522 -13.19 13.53 7.35
C ILE A 522 -13.66 12.66 6.19
N GLU A 523 -14.10 11.44 6.51
CA GLU A 523 -14.74 10.55 5.54
C GLU A 523 -16.16 10.22 5.98
N VAL A 524 -17.09 10.26 5.03
CA VAL A 524 -18.47 9.81 5.19
C VAL A 524 -18.71 8.64 4.27
N ILE A 525 -19.02 7.49 4.85
CA ILE A 525 -19.32 6.27 4.12
C ILE A 525 -20.83 6.04 4.18
N TRP A 526 -21.49 6.04 3.04
CA TRP A 526 -22.89 5.64 2.84
C TRP A 526 -22.94 4.28 2.13
N ARG A 527 -23.56 3.29 2.78
CA ARG A 527 -23.83 1.99 2.18
C ARG A 527 -25.32 1.76 2.11
N ARG A 528 -25.81 1.47 0.90
CA ARG A 528 -27.20 1.08 0.66
C ARG A 528 -27.42 -0.37 1.06
N ALA A 529 -28.60 -0.64 1.64
CA ALA A 529 -29.07 -1.99 1.91
C ALA A 529 -29.14 -2.80 0.63
N SER A 530 -28.84 -4.09 0.72
CA SER A 530 -28.71 -4.96 -0.45
C SER A 530 -30.05 -5.24 -1.14
N ALA A 531 -31.15 -5.18 -0.42
CA ALA A 531 -32.52 -5.37 -0.90
C ALA A 531 -33.53 -4.70 0.05
N GLU A 532 -34.78 -4.57 -0.42
CA GLU A 532 -35.91 -4.13 0.39
C GLU A 532 -36.06 -5.01 1.64
N GLY A 533 -36.13 -4.38 2.83
CA GLY A 533 -36.23 -5.09 4.11
C GLY A 533 -34.90 -5.59 4.66
N ALA A 534 -33.77 -5.43 3.95
CA ALA A 534 -32.46 -5.84 4.43
C ALA A 534 -31.87 -4.80 5.39
N LEU A 535 -31.49 -5.24 6.60
CA LEU A 535 -30.88 -4.39 7.61
C LEU A 535 -29.34 -4.44 7.55
N ASP A 536 -28.78 -4.35 6.35
CA ASP A 536 -27.34 -4.38 6.08
C ASP A 536 -26.78 -3.06 5.52
N GLY A 537 -27.64 -2.06 5.31
CA GLY A 537 -27.22 -0.68 5.05
C GLY A 537 -26.59 -0.03 6.29
N TYR A 538 -25.70 0.93 6.06
CA TYR A 538 -25.08 1.70 7.14
C TYR A 538 -24.58 3.07 6.68
N VAL A 539 -24.41 3.98 7.64
CA VAL A 539 -23.72 5.26 7.47
C VAL A 539 -22.62 5.37 8.52
N ARG A 540 -21.43 5.87 8.16
CA ARG A 540 -20.29 5.98 9.06
C ARG A 540 -19.55 7.29 8.89
N LEU A 541 -19.15 7.86 10.02
CA LEU A 541 -18.21 8.98 10.10
C LEU A 541 -16.83 8.44 10.47
N VAL A 542 -15.82 8.85 9.72
CA VAL A 542 -14.41 8.61 10.02
C VAL A 542 -13.73 9.96 10.14
N LYS A 543 -12.83 10.08 11.11
CA LYS A 543 -11.95 11.24 11.24
C LYS A 543 -10.51 10.79 11.46
N ASN A 544 -9.60 11.25 10.61
CA ASN A 544 -8.18 10.88 10.58
C ASN A 544 -8.02 9.34 10.58
N GLY A 545 -8.72 8.65 9.68
CA GLY A 545 -8.74 7.18 9.57
C GLY A 545 -9.41 6.41 10.73
N GLY A 546 -9.78 7.08 11.83
CA GLY A 546 -10.45 6.48 12.98
C GLY A 546 -11.97 6.64 12.92
N PRO A 547 -12.78 5.57 13.07
CA PRO A 547 -14.24 5.69 13.09
C PRO A 547 -14.70 6.53 14.28
N ARG A 548 -15.61 7.48 14.04
CA ARG A 548 -16.21 8.34 15.07
C ARG A 548 -17.67 8.03 15.34
N GLY A 549 -18.31 7.30 14.44
CA GLY A 549 -19.69 6.90 14.59
C GLY A 549 -20.14 6.00 13.45
N THR A 550 -21.08 5.10 13.71
CA THR A 550 -21.68 4.26 12.67
C THR A 550 -23.11 3.97 13.02
N LEU A 551 -24.03 4.34 12.13
CA LEU A 551 -25.43 3.96 12.17
C LEU A 551 -25.59 2.71 11.32
N ARG A 552 -25.82 1.57 11.98
CA ARG A 552 -25.97 0.25 11.35
C ARG A 552 -27.43 -0.14 11.24
N HIS A 553 -27.69 -1.26 10.57
CA HIS A 553 -29.03 -1.85 10.47
C HIS A 553 -30.04 -0.95 9.76
N LEU A 554 -29.57 -0.25 8.72
CA LEU A 554 -30.43 0.59 7.90
C LEU A 554 -31.04 -0.22 6.77
N ASP A 555 -32.34 -0.07 6.60
CA ASP A 555 -33.09 -0.44 5.40
C ASP A 555 -33.24 0.82 4.54
N ASN A 556 -32.15 1.19 3.86
CA ASN A 556 -32.05 2.38 3.02
C ASN A 556 -31.99 2.03 1.52
N ASP A 557 -32.48 0.86 1.14
CA ASP A 557 -32.47 0.32 -0.21
C ASP A 557 -33.15 1.27 -1.23
N ALA A 558 -34.23 1.95 -0.83
CA ALA A 558 -34.96 2.92 -1.66
C ALA A 558 -34.32 4.33 -1.67
N ARG A 559 -33.35 4.60 -0.77
CA ARG A 559 -32.71 5.92 -0.61
C ARG A 559 -31.48 6.05 -1.53
N LEU A 560 -31.76 6.19 -2.82
CA LEU A 560 -30.72 6.46 -3.82
C LEU A 560 -30.14 7.86 -3.60
N VAL A 561 -28.81 7.94 -3.55
CA VAL A 561 -28.07 9.21 -3.56
C VAL A 561 -27.96 9.66 -5.03
N ARG A 562 -28.55 10.81 -5.34
CA ARG A 562 -28.62 11.43 -6.67
C ARG A 562 -28.01 12.82 -6.73
N GLU A 563 -27.62 13.38 -5.60
CA GLU A 563 -26.94 14.68 -5.55
C GLU A 563 -26.15 14.72 -4.26
N ILE A 564 -24.94 15.27 -4.33
CA ILE A 564 -24.10 15.51 -3.16
C ILE A 564 -23.71 16.98 -3.20
N ARG A 565 -23.95 17.71 -2.11
CA ARG A 565 -23.51 19.10 -1.99
C ARG A 565 -22.37 19.15 -1.00
N LEU A 566 -21.24 19.72 -1.41
CA LEU A 566 -20.06 19.91 -0.58
C LEU A 566 -19.66 21.38 -0.65
N GLY A 567 -19.52 22.05 0.51
CA GLY A 567 -19.32 23.49 0.61
C GLY A 567 -20.32 24.12 1.59
N LEU A 568 -20.75 25.37 1.34
CA LEU A 568 -21.83 26.03 2.09
C LEU A 568 -23.16 25.91 1.31
N PRO A 569 -23.97 24.85 1.50
CA PRO A 569 -25.14 24.52 0.67
C PRO A 569 -26.38 25.44 0.86
N GLY A 570 -26.21 26.60 1.50
CA GLY A 570 -27.23 27.63 1.60
C GLY A 570 -26.58 28.92 2.08
N GLY A 571 -26.88 30.04 1.43
CA GLY A 571 -26.29 31.37 1.66
C GLY A 571 -26.64 31.99 3.01
N THR A 572 -26.31 31.32 4.11
CA THR A 572 -26.31 31.92 5.44
C THR A 572 -25.04 32.76 5.59
N ALA A 573 -25.20 33.96 6.18
CA ALA A 573 -24.17 35.00 6.31
C ALA A 573 -23.81 35.80 5.03
N GLY A 574 -24.68 35.83 4.01
CA GLY A 574 -24.51 36.71 2.85
C GLY A 574 -23.49 36.24 1.81
N ALA A 575 -22.96 35.02 1.95
CA ALA A 575 -22.14 34.38 0.94
C ALA A 575 -22.99 33.84 -0.24
N PRO A 576 -22.49 33.88 -1.48
CA PRO A 576 -23.13 33.19 -2.60
C PRO A 576 -23.26 31.69 -2.31
N PRO A 577 -24.32 31.02 -2.80
CA PRO A 577 -24.55 29.60 -2.56
C PRO A 577 -23.34 28.76 -3.03
N GLY A 578 -22.93 27.79 -2.22
CA GLY A 578 -21.89 26.83 -2.60
C GLY A 578 -22.31 25.90 -3.75
N THR A 579 -21.32 25.24 -4.35
CA THR A 579 -21.45 24.34 -5.50
C THR A 579 -22.37 23.14 -5.22
N SER A 580 -23.29 22.85 -6.16
CA SER A 580 -24.12 21.62 -6.14
C SER A 580 -23.58 20.62 -7.17
N LEU A 581 -23.31 19.37 -6.77
CA LEU A 581 -22.95 18.28 -7.68
C LEU A 581 -24.19 17.43 -7.97
N VAL A 582 -24.75 17.53 -9.18
CA VAL A 582 -25.86 16.68 -9.64
C VAL A 582 -25.29 15.31 -10.02
N VAL A 583 -25.73 14.25 -9.35
CA VAL A 583 -25.35 12.86 -9.62
C VAL A 583 -26.50 12.20 -10.38
N ASP A 584 -26.63 12.49 -11.67
CA ASP A 584 -27.70 11.88 -12.48
C ASP A 584 -27.38 10.40 -12.79
N ASP A 585 -28.41 9.58 -12.63
CA ASP A 585 -28.49 8.10 -12.73
C ASP A 585 -27.26 7.37 -13.32
N TYR A 586 -26.47 6.70 -12.46
CA TYR A 586 -25.34 5.81 -12.80
C TYR A 586 -25.73 4.54 -13.59
N ARG A 587 -26.92 4.47 -14.21
CA ARG A 587 -27.33 3.37 -15.09
C ARG A 587 -27.10 3.62 -16.58
N ALA A 588 -26.87 4.86 -17.02
CA ALA A 588 -26.69 5.16 -18.45
C ALA A 588 -25.23 5.00 -18.96
N ALA A 589 -24.24 4.83 -18.07
CA ALA A 589 -22.84 4.69 -18.44
C ALA A 589 -22.38 3.24 -18.70
N LEU A 590 -23.29 2.26 -18.62
CA LEU A 590 -23.03 0.84 -18.88
C LEU A 590 -23.50 0.38 -20.28
N SER A 591 -23.81 1.31 -21.18
CA SER A 591 -24.21 0.98 -22.55
C SER A 591 -23.66 1.98 -23.57
N LEU A 592 -22.36 1.91 -23.84
CA LEU A 592 -21.78 2.24 -25.14
C LEU A 592 -20.68 1.19 -25.43
N PRO A 593 -20.55 0.75 -26.69
CA PRO A 593 -19.89 -0.50 -27.07
C PRO A 593 -18.41 -0.60 -26.73
#